data_AF-A0AAD2CX55-F1
#
_entry.id   AF-A0AAD2CX55-F1
#
_cell.length_a   1.000
_cell.length_b   1.000
_cell.length_c   1.000
_cell.angle_alpha   90.00
_cell.angle_beta   90.00
_cell.angle_gamma   90.00
#
_symmetry.space_group_name_H-M   'P 1'
#
loop_
_entity.id
_entity.type
_entity.pdbx_description
1 polymer ?
#
loop_
_entity_poly.entity_id
_entity_poly.type
_entity_poly.pdbx_seq_one_letter_code
_entity_poly.pdbx_strand_id
1 'polypeptide(L)'
;MTGNSEAYAKQLAKDITEKYPATVFGMAKGLKYPASSKVTALRVKSITHDECKISLVTCSGEICEMNDEVYKFNPPLQSITEMSTRMPQIRDAVLTPNPLWLLTDPLALVILLTCASLGYGTLLLGTDGIIDGLANVPRLEGGISAIFGSTGTFANLVVGSFWFSIVAHGIEASIALRHSLKSLQLGSVPTVMWSSMVFLVGYPMFSRFQKIVTVQEEYGTKSK
;
A
#
# COMPACT_ATOMS: atom_id res chain seq x y z
N MET A 1 31.48 31.22 8.48
CA MET A 1 31.28 30.18 7.44
C MET A 1 29.96 29.40 7.57
N THR A 2 29.11 29.68 8.59
CA THR A 2 27.84 28.99 8.85
C THR A 2 26.68 29.34 7.89
N GLY A 3 26.70 30.53 7.28
CA GLY A 3 25.60 31.00 6.41
C GLY A 3 25.37 30.18 5.12
N ASN A 4 26.42 29.57 4.55
CA ASN A 4 26.28 28.73 3.35
C ASN A 4 25.63 27.37 3.65
N SER A 5 25.81 26.84 4.86
CA SER A 5 25.27 25.53 5.24
C SER A 5 23.76 25.60 5.49
N GLU A 6 23.27 26.69 6.10
CA GLU A 6 21.84 26.87 6.37
C GLU A 6 21.04 27.12 5.08
N ALA A 7 21.58 27.93 4.17
CA ALA A 7 20.97 28.16 2.86
C ALA A 7 20.89 26.85 2.05
N TYR A 8 21.96 26.05 2.07
CA TYR A 8 21.98 24.74 1.43
C TYR A 8 20.96 23.77 2.04
N ALA A 9 20.86 23.69 3.37
CA ALA A 9 19.89 22.82 4.03
C ALA A 9 18.43 23.19 3.70
N LYS A 10 18.12 24.50 3.62
CA LYS A 10 16.80 24.99 3.18
C LYS A 10 16.50 24.63 1.72
N GLN A 11 17.48 24.79 0.83
CA GLN A 11 17.33 24.40 -0.57
C GLN A 11 17.13 22.88 -0.70
N LEU A 12 17.93 22.08 0.02
CA LEU A 12 17.82 20.64 0.04
C LEU A 12 16.44 20.16 0.55
N ALA A 13 15.91 20.78 1.60
CA ALA A 13 14.57 20.48 2.11
C ALA A 13 13.48 20.73 1.05
N LYS A 14 13.60 21.81 0.29
CA LYS A 14 12.71 22.12 -0.83
C LYS A 14 12.84 21.06 -1.94
N ASP A 15 14.07 20.79 -2.37
CA ASP A 15 14.38 19.79 -3.38
C ASP A 15 13.82 18.40 -3.03
N ILE A 16 13.94 17.98 -1.77
CA ILE A 16 13.45 16.69 -1.30
C ILE A 16 11.92 16.65 -1.30
N THR A 17 11.28 17.74 -0.87
CA THR A 17 9.82 17.86 -0.90
C THR A 17 9.28 17.71 -2.33
N GLU A 18 9.92 18.35 -3.30
CA GLU A 18 9.47 18.37 -4.70
C GLU A 18 9.82 17.09 -5.47
N LYS A 19 11.00 16.52 -5.23
CA LYS A 19 11.49 15.32 -5.94
C LYS A 19 10.96 14.02 -5.34
N TYR A 20 10.79 13.96 -4.02
CA TYR A 20 10.46 12.73 -3.29
C TYR A 20 9.24 12.86 -2.37
N PRO A 21 8.11 13.44 -2.81
CA PRO A 21 6.95 13.65 -1.94
C PRO A 21 6.40 12.35 -1.35
N ALA A 22 6.35 11.23 -2.09
CA ALA A 22 5.92 9.96 -1.51
C ALA A 22 6.86 9.50 -0.38
N THR A 23 8.17 9.68 -0.55
CA THR A 23 9.15 9.36 0.51
C THR A 23 8.95 10.23 1.73
N VAL A 24 8.76 11.55 1.56
CA VAL A 24 8.51 12.47 2.69
C VAL A 24 7.20 12.12 3.39
N PHE A 25 6.16 11.73 2.65
CA PHE A 25 4.92 11.20 3.22
C PHE A 25 5.16 9.90 3.99
N GLY A 26 5.97 8.99 3.46
CA GLY A 26 6.41 7.76 4.14
C GLY A 26 7.17 8.03 5.43
N MET A 27 8.06 9.03 5.44
CA MET A 27 8.78 9.47 6.64
C MET A 27 7.83 10.01 7.72
N ALA A 28 6.74 10.69 7.32
CA ALA A 28 5.69 11.20 8.21
C ALA A 28 4.64 10.13 8.61
N LYS A 29 4.70 8.93 8.03
CA LYS A 29 3.71 7.84 8.21
C LYS A 29 3.74 7.19 9.61
N GLY A 30 4.61 7.67 10.50
CA GLY A 30 4.53 7.35 11.94
C GLY A 30 3.17 7.71 12.55
N LEU A 31 2.40 8.60 11.93
CA LEU A 31 1.05 8.93 12.32
C LEU A 31 0.00 7.99 11.70
N LYS A 32 -0.86 7.44 12.55
CA LYS A 32 -2.05 6.65 12.18
C LYS A 32 -3.12 7.56 11.59
N TYR A 33 -2.95 8.04 10.36
CA TYR A 33 -3.97 8.88 9.72
C TYR A 33 -5.23 8.08 9.38
N PRO A 34 -6.43 8.65 9.58
CA PRO A 34 -7.67 8.03 9.14
C PRO A 34 -7.64 7.74 7.65
N ALA A 35 -8.23 6.62 7.22
CA ALA A 35 -8.26 6.27 5.79
C ALA A 35 -8.99 7.32 4.93
N SER A 36 -9.82 8.17 5.52
CA SER A 36 -10.60 9.23 4.86
C SER A 36 -9.87 10.57 4.74
N SER A 37 -8.71 10.77 5.36
CA SER A 37 -8.01 12.05 5.31
C SER A 37 -7.22 12.21 4.02
N LYS A 38 -7.38 13.35 3.33
CA LYS A 38 -6.58 13.73 2.16
C LYS A 38 -5.38 14.57 2.58
N VAL A 39 -4.20 14.26 2.05
CA VAL A 39 -3.02 15.13 2.18
C VAL A 39 -3.23 16.36 1.29
N THR A 40 -3.19 17.56 1.88
CA THR A 40 -3.35 18.84 1.17
C THR A 40 -2.07 19.66 1.10
N ALA A 41 -1.14 19.44 2.03
CA ALA A 41 0.20 19.99 1.95
C ALA A 41 1.20 19.05 2.60
N LEU A 42 2.39 18.99 2.03
CA LEU A 42 3.52 18.21 2.53
C LEU A 42 4.80 19.04 2.33
N ARG A 43 5.58 19.21 3.39
CA ARG A 43 6.82 19.99 3.32
C ARG A 43 7.86 19.55 4.33
N VAL A 44 9.10 19.42 3.89
CA VAL A 44 10.25 19.35 4.81
C VAL A 44 10.56 20.75 5.34
N LYS A 45 10.48 20.95 6.67
CA LYS A 45 10.79 22.21 7.34
C LYS A 45 12.28 22.42 7.53
N SER A 46 12.99 21.39 7.98
CA SER A 46 14.42 21.45 8.25
C SER A 46 15.06 20.07 8.21
N ILE A 47 16.34 20.02 7.82
CA ILE A 47 17.16 18.82 7.82
C ILE A 47 18.40 19.10 8.66
N THR A 48 18.68 18.22 9.61
CA THR A 48 19.91 18.21 10.41
C THR A 48 20.67 16.90 10.17
N HIS A 49 21.77 16.69 10.90
CA HIS A 49 22.51 15.42 10.83
C HIS A 49 21.70 14.24 11.39
N ASP A 50 20.85 14.49 12.38
CA ASP A 50 20.16 13.44 13.13
C ASP A 50 18.71 13.27 12.71
N GLU A 51 18.08 14.32 12.17
CA GLU A 51 16.65 14.31 11.92
C GLU A 51 16.20 15.17 10.73
N CYS A 52 15.00 14.85 10.23
CA CYS A 52 14.26 15.58 9.23
C CYS A 52 12.90 15.97 9.83
N LYS A 53 12.61 17.27 9.91
CA LYS A 53 11.32 17.79 10.38
C LYS A 53 10.39 17.99 9.20
N ILE A 54 9.19 17.41 9.28
CA ILE A 54 8.21 17.35 8.19
C ILE A 54 6.92 17.97 8.70
N SER A 55 6.31 18.85 7.91
CA SER A 55 4.96 19.33 8.10
C SER A 55 4.03 18.60 7.14
N LEU A 56 2.97 18.01 7.66
CA LEU A 56 1.90 17.42 6.89
C LEU A 56 0.58 18.09 7.25
N VAL A 57 -0.13 18.58 6.24
CA VAL A 57 -1.52 19.03 6.40
C VAL A 57 -2.44 17.98 5.81
N THR A 58 -3.33 17.46 6.65
CA THR A 58 -4.36 16.50 6.26
C THR A 58 -5.73 17.08 6.50
N CYS A 59 -6.64 16.93 5.54
CA CYS A 59 -8.02 17.39 5.68
C CYS A 59 -9.02 16.22 5.62
N SER A 60 -10.06 16.30 6.44
CA SER A 60 -11.24 15.42 6.40
C SER A 60 -12.48 16.30 6.29
N GLY A 61 -13.03 16.40 5.08
CA GLY A 61 -14.07 17.40 4.77
C GLY A 61 -13.51 18.81 4.87
N GLU A 62 -14.13 19.65 5.70
CA GLU A 62 -13.74 21.04 5.93
C GLU A 62 -12.66 21.20 7.03
N ILE A 63 -12.39 20.15 7.80
CA ILE A 63 -11.45 20.21 8.91
C ILE A 63 -10.06 19.82 8.40
N CYS A 64 -9.08 20.71 8.58
CA CYS A 64 -7.68 20.49 8.24
C CYS A 64 -6.81 20.56 9.48
N GLU A 65 -5.95 19.56 9.66
CA GLU A 65 -4.99 19.46 10.76
C GLU A 65 -3.57 19.53 10.20
N MET A 66 -2.75 20.40 10.79
CA MET A 66 -1.32 20.49 10.51
C MET A 66 -0.56 19.73 11.58
N ASN A 67 0.18 18.72 11.16
CA ASN A 67 0.99 17.87 12.02
C ASN A 67 2.47 18.06 11.68
N ASP A 68 3.30 18.23 12.70
CA ASP A 68 4.75 18.34 12.56
C ASP A 68 5.41 17.07 13.09
N GLU A 69 6.07 16.35 12.17
CA GLU A 69 6.68 15.05 12.42
C GLU A 69 8.19 15.13 12.34
N VAL A 70 8.85 14.24 13.10
CA VAL A 70 10.31 14.15 13.14
C VAL A 70 10.75 12.76 12.72
N TYR A 71 11.33 12.67 11.53
CA TYR A 71 11.96 11.45 11.06
C TYR A 71 13.42 11.43 11.51
N LYS A 72 13.79 10.45 12.34
CA LYS A 72 15.16 10.28 12.83
C LYS A 72 15.98 9.42 11.89
N PHE A 73 17.16 9.89 11.52
CA PHE A 73 18.12 9.13 10.73
C PHE A 73 18.79 8.07 11.59
N ASN A 74 18.76 6.80 11.15
CA ASN A 74 19.49 5.72 11.80
C ASN A 74 20.28 4.89 10.76
N PRO A 75 21.61 4.99 10.71
CA PRO A 75 22.48 5.88 11.52
C PRO A 75 22.28 7.37 11.18
N PRO A 76 22.79 8.33 11.98
CA PRO A 76 22.85 9.75 11.62
C PRO A 76 23.63 9.98 10.32
N LEU A 77 23.35 11.10 9.65
CA LEU A 77 24.07 11.52 8.45
C LEU A 77 25.46 12.04 8.82
N GLN A 78 26.50 11.59 8.11
CA GLN A 78 27.86 12.12 8.26
C GLN A 78 27.92 13.57 7.77
N SER A 79 27.12 13.88 6.74
CA SER A 79 26.97 15.24 6.19
C SER A 79 25.57 15.45 5.62
N ILE A 80 25.08 16.69 5.62
CA ILE A 80 23.78 17.03 5.01
C ILE A 80 23.77 16.67 3.51
N THR A 81 24.93 16.78 2.85
CA THR A 81 25.11 16.40 1.43
C THR A 81 24.91 14.91 1.16
N GLU A 82 25.10 14.04 2.16
CA GLU A 82 24.88 12.59 2.06
C GLU A 82 23.40 12.24 1.85
N MET A 83 22.48 13.13 2.25
CA MET A 83 21.04 12.89 2.20
C MET A 83 20.56 12.49 0.81
N SER A 84 21.07 13.12 -0.25
CA SER A 84 20.72 12.81 -1.64
C SER A 84 21.12 11.38 -2.02
N THR A 85 22.29 10.93 -1.58
CA THR A 85 22.81 9.58 -1.85
C THR A 85 22.06 8.52 -1.06
N ARG A 86 21.63 8.85 0.17
CA ARG A 86 20.90 7.93 1.05
C ARG A 86 19.39 7.87 0.77
N MET A 87 18.87 8.83 0.00
CA MET A 87 17.44 8.94 -0.29
C MET A 87 16.81 7.66 -0.87
N PRO A 88 17.44 6.92 -1.81
CA PRO A 88 16.88 5.66 -2.31
C PRO A 88 16.68 4.61 -1.22
N GLN A 89 17.64 4.51 -0.28
CA GLN A 89 17.57 3.57 0.85
C GLN A 89 16.46 3.97 1.83
N ILE A 90 16.38 5.27 2.14
CA ILE A 90 15.32 5.79 3.02
C ILE A 90 13.95 5.57 2.36
N ARG A 91 13.81 5.87 1.08
CA ARG A 91 12.60 5.64 0.29
C ARG A 91 12.15 4.19 0.39
N ASP A 92 13.03 3.25 0.10
CA ASP A 92 12.70 1.83 0.19
C ASP A 92 12.28 1.45 1.61
N ALA A 93 13.00 1.92 2.63
CA ALA A 93 12.67 1.63 4.02
C ALA A 93 11.29 2.16 4.44
N VAL A 94 10.95 3.41 4.11
CA VAL A 94 9.69 4.04 4.55
C VAL A 94 8.48 3.68 3.69
N LEU A 95 8.71 3.26 2.44
CA LEU A 95 7.66 2.85 1.50
C LEU A 95 7.46 1.34 1.42
N THR A 96 8.31 0.53 2.08
CA THR A 96 8.08 -0.91 2.21
C THR A 96 6.75 -1.17 2.93
N PRO A 97 5.87 -2.04 2.40
CA PRO A 97 4.62 -2.37 3.07
C PRO A 97 4.89 -3.28 4.27
N ASN A 98 4.01 -3.22 5.27
CA ASN A 98 4.07 -4.15 6.40
C ASN A 98 3.14 -5.35 6.14
N PRO A 99 3.66 -6.58 5.97
CA PRO A 99 2.84 -7.76 5.72
C PRO A 99 1.80 -8.05 6.83
N LEU A 100 2.03 -7.56 8.05
CA LEU A 100 1.06 -7.69 9.14
C LEU A 100 -0.27 -7.00 8.82
N TRP A 101 -0.32 -6.06 7.87
CA TRP A 101 -1.59 -5.49 7.41
C TRP A 101 -2.55 -6.53 6.84
N LEU A 102 -2.07 -7.65 6.29
CA LEU A 102 -2.93 -8.73 5.81
C LEU A 102 -3.72 -9.41 6.95
N LEU A 103 -3.19 -9.36 8.17
CA LEU A 103 -3.78 -10.00 9.35
C LEU A 103 -4.47 -9.00 10.27
N THR A 104 -4.01 -7.74 10.27
CA THR A 104 -4.51 -6.70 11.17
C THR A 104 -5.63 -5.85 10.56
N ASP A 105 -5.76 -5.82 9.24
CA ASP A 105 -6.89 -5.21 8.54
C ASP A 105 -8.00 -6.27 8.37
N PRO A 106 -9.17 -6.12 9.03
CA PRO A 106 -10.22 -7.13 9.01
C PRO A 106 -10.72 -7.45 7.60
N LEU A 107 -10.80 -6.43 6.73
CA LEU A 107 -11.25 -6.62 5.35
C LEU A 107 -10.22 -7.42 4.55
N ALA A 108 -8.93 -7.12 4.74
CA ALA A 108 -7.86 -7.86 4.09
C ALA A 108 -7.87 -9.33 4.50
N LEU A 109 -8.04 -9.61 5.79
CA LEU A 109 -8.09 -10.96 6.34
C LEU A 109 -9.29 -11.74 5.79
N VAL A 110 -10.48 -11.13 5.74
CA VAL A 110 -11.68 -11.78 5.19
C VAL A 110 -11.49 -12.15 3.72
N ILE A 111 -10.95 -11.24 2.91
CA ILE A 111 -10.69 -11.53 1.50
C ILE A 111 -9.64 -12.64 1.37
N LEU A 112 -8.56 -12.59 2.15
CA LEU A 112 -7.52 -13.62 2.13
C LEU A 112 -8.10 -15.01 2.45
N LEU A 113 -8.91 -15.13 3.49
CA LEU A 113 -9.58 -16.38 3.88
C LEU A 113 -10.59 -16.83 2.82
N THR A 114 -11.31 -15.89 2.22
CA THR A 114 -12.27 -16.19 1.15
C THR A 114 -11.54 -16.72 -0.08
N CYS A 115 -10.49 -16.05 -0.55
CA CYS A 115 -9.68 -16.50 -1.67
C CYS A 115 -9.01 -17.85 -1.40
N ALA A 116 -8.53 -18.09 -0.18
CA ALA A 116 -7.98 -19.39 0.22
C ALA A 116 -9.05 -20.50 0.18
N SER A 117 -10.26 -20.20 0.66
CA SER A 117 -11.39 -21.16 0.64
C SER A 117 -11.87 -21.45 -0.77
N LEU A 118 -11.98 -20.42 -1.63
CA LEU A 118 -12.28 -20.55 -3.05
C LEU A 118 -11.20 -21.37 -3.77
N GLY A 119 -9.93 -21.13 -3.46
CA GLY A 119 -8.80 -21.89 -4.00
C GLY A 119 -8.82 -23.35 -3.59
N TYR A 120 -9.11 -23.65 -2.32
CA TYR A 120 -9.31 -25.02 -1.84
C TYR A 120 -10.45 -25.72 -2.59
N GLY A 121 -11.63 -25.08 -2.67
CA GLY A 121 -12.78 -25.63 -3.39
C GLY A 121 -12.49 -25.85 -4.88
N THR A 122 -11.79 -24.92 -5.53
CA THR A 122 -11.50 -25.00 -6.97
C THR A 122 -10.40 -26.01 -7.29
N LEU A 123 -9.26 -25.94 -6.59
CA LEU A 123 -8.05 -26.65 -6.98
C LEU A 123 -7.92 -28.05 -6.35
N LEU A 124 -8.54 -28.28 -5.18
CA LEU A 124 -8.42 -29.55 -4.47
C LEU A 124 -9.69 -30.39 -4.52
N LEU A 125 -10.86 -29.77 -4.45
CA LEU A 125 -12.14 -30.49 -4.52
C LEU A 125 -12.68 -30.60 -5.95
N GLY A 126 -12.61 -29.50 -6.71
CA GLY A 126 -13.33 -29.37 -7.97
C GLY A 126 -14.84 -29.30 -7.75
N THR A 127 -15.60 -29.26 -8.85
CA THR A 127 -17.08 -29.15 -8.79
C THR A 127 -17.71 -30.32 -8.06
N ASP A 128 -17.26 -31.53 -8.36
CA ASP A 128 -17.85 -32.76 -7.83
C ASP A 128 -17.59 -32.88 -6.32
N GLY A 129 -16.36 -32.59 -5.87
CA GLY A 129 -16.03 -32.61 -4.45
C GLY A 129 -16.78 -31.55 -3.64
N ILE A 130 -17.10 -30.39 -4.23
CA ILE A 130 -17.96 -29.38 -3.58
C ILE A 130 -19.40 -29.92 -3.44
N ILE A 131 -19.95 -30.50 -4.51
CA ILE A 131 -21.33 -31.04 -4.52
C ILE A 131 -21.46 -32.18 -3.49
N ASP A 132 -20.53 -33.14 -3.51
CA ASP A 132 -20.50 -34.28 -2.60
C ASP A 132 -20.33 -33.84 -1.14
N GLY A 133 -19.48 -32.84 -0.90
CA GLY A 133 -19.31 -32.26 0.44
C GLY A 133 -20.61 -31.65 0.97
N LEU A 134 -21.40 -31.00 0.11
CA LEU A 134 -22.67 -30.40 0.48
C LEU A 134 -23.78 -31.44 0.73
N ALA A 135 -23.80 -32.52 -0.04
CA ALA A 135 -24.77 -33.61 0.14
C ALA A 135 -24.68 -34.25 1.55
N ASN A 136 -23.50 -34.19 2.18
CA ASN A 136 -23.28 -34.67 3.55
C ASN A 136 -23.80 -33.70 4.63
N VAL A 137 -24.27 -32.50 4.25
CA VAL A 137 -24.78 -31.47 5.17
C VAL A 137 -26.14 -30.94 4.68
N PRO A 138 -27.24 -31.68 4.89
CA PRO A 138 -28.54 -31.41 4.25
C PRO A 138 -29.11 -30.01 4.51
N ARG A 139 -28.83 -29.43 5.68
CA ARG A 139 -29.25 -28.06 6.01
C ARG A 139 -28.55 -27.01 5.15
N LEU A 140 -27.25 -27.21 4.89
CA LEU A 140 -26.45 -26.30 4.07
C LEU A 140 -26.80 -26.47 2.59
N GLU A 141 -26.96 -27.71 2.14
CA GLU A 141 -27.46 -28.03 0.79
C GLU A 141 -28.80 -27.34 0.52
N GLY A 142 -29.78 -27.50 1.41
CA GLY A 142 -31.09 -26.87 1.26
C GLY A 142 -31.02 -25.33 1.18
N GLY A 143 -30.17 -24.71 2.00
CA GLY A 143 -29.93 -23.27 1.94
C GLY A 143 -29.26 -22.82 0.64
N ILE A 144 -28.25 -23.55 0.17
CA ILE A 144 -27.54 -23.24 -1.08
C ILE A 144 -28.47 -23.39 -2.28
N SER A 145 -29.22 -24.49 -2.35
CA SER A 145 -30.18 -24.73 -3.42
C SER A 145 -31.32 -23.69 -3.42
N ALA A 146 -31.75 -23.19 -2.25
CA ALA A 146 -32.73 -22.10 -2.17
C ALA A 146 -32.20 -20.76 -2.71
N ILE A 147 -30.92 -20.45 -2.51
CA ILE A 147 -30.31 -19.16 -2.92
C ILE A 147 -29.79 -19.22 -4.37
N PHE A 148 -29.14 -20.32 -4.75
CA PHE A 148 -28.41 -20.48 -6.01
C PHE A 148 -29.12 -21.42 -7.01
N GLY A 149 -30.28 -21.97 -6.64
CA GLY A 149 -31.08 -22.88 -7.45
C GLY A 149 -30.60 -24.34 -7.43
N SER A 150 -29.28 -24.56 -7.35
CA SER A 150 -28.70 -25.89 -7.17
C SER A 150 -27.29 -25.84 -6.59
N THR A 151 -26.84 -26.95 -5.99
CA THR A 151 -25.45 -27.13 -5.55
C THR A 151 -24.46 -27.09 -6.71
N GLY A 152 -24.83 -27.60 -7.89
CA GLY A 152 -24.00 -27.54 -9.09
C GLY A 152 -23.77 -26.11 -9.58
N THR A 153 -24.81 -25.27 -9.58
CA THR A 153 -24.68 -23.83 -9.89
C THR A 153 -23.74 -23.15 -8.91
N PHE A 154 -23.89 -23.43 -7.61
CA PHE A 154 -23.01 -22.88 -6.58
C PHE A 154 -21.55 -23.32 -6.76
N ALA A 155 -21.29 -24.60 -7.03
CA ALA A 155 -19.94 -25.11 -7.25
C ALA A 155 -19.26 -24.44 -8.46
N ASN A 156 -19.99 -24.26 -9.56
CA ASN A 156 -19.50 -23.51 -10.73
C ASN A 156 -19.22 -22.04 -10.41
N LEU A 157 -20.05 -21.41 -9.58
CA LEU A 157 -19.82 -20.04 -9.11
C LEU A 157 -18.56 -19.92 -8.24
N VAL A 158 -18.29 -20.91 -7.37
CA VAL A 158 -17.05 -20.95 -6.58
C VAL A 158 -15.82 -20.99 -7.48
N VAL A 159 -15.81 -21.90 -8.46
CA VAL A 159 -14.74 -22.05 -9.45
C VAL A 159 -14.56 -20.77 -10.28
N GLY A 160 -15.66 -20.21 -10.79
CA GLY A 160 -15.64 -18.96 -11.56
C GLY A 160 -15.13 -17.79 -10.73
N SER A 161 -15.58 -17.67 -9.48
CA SER A 161 -15.17 -16.59 -8.56
C SER A 161 -13.69 -16.68 -8.21
N PHE A 162 -13.13 -17.88 -8.05
CA PHE A 162 -11.71 -18.07 -7.84
C PHE A 162 -10.88 -17.52 -9.01
N TRP A 163 -11.17 -17.98 -10.24
CA TRP A 163 -10.42 -17.54 -11.43
C TRP A 163 -10.60 -16.05 -11.71
N PHE A 164 -11.80 -15.52 -11.51
CA PHE A 164 -12.04 -14.08 -11.56
C PHE A 164 -11.16 -13.33 -10.57
N SER A 165 -11.07 -13.79 -9.32
CA SER A 165 -10.22 -13.18 -8.29
C SER A 165 -8.75 -13.19 -8.69
N ILE A 166 -8.25 -14.31 -9.21
CA ILE A 166 -6.86 -14.42 -9.70
C ILE A 166 -6.57 -13.38 -10.78
N VAL A 167 -7.47 -13.23 -11.77
CA VAL A 167 -7.30 -12.25 -12.86
C VAL A 167 -7.39 -10.82 -12.33
N ALA A 168 -8.41 -10.51 -11.53
CA ALA A 168 -8.63 -9.18 -10.98
C ALA A 168 -7.44 -8.73 -10.12
N HIS A 169 -7.00 -9.57 -9.18
CA HIS A 169 -5.85 -9.30 -8.34
C HIS A 169 -4.55 -9.23 -9.15
N GLY A 170 -4.41 -10.05 -10.20
CA GLY A 170 -3.28 -10.02 -11.12
C GLY A 170 -3.15 -8.69 -11.86
N ILE A 171 -4.27 -8.10 -12.29
CA ILE A 171 -4.30 -6.78 -12.93
C ILE A 171 -3.87 -5.71 -11.92
N GLU A 172 -4.45 -5.69 -10.73
CA GLU A 172 -4.10 -4.71 -9.69
C GLU A 172 -2.62 -4.83 -9.28
N ALA A 173 -2.12 -6.05 -9.10
CA ALA A 173 -0.72 -6.31 -8.77
C ALA A 173 0.22 -5.84 -9.89
N SER A 174 -0.16 -6.02 -11.16
CA SER A 174 0.61 -5.54 -12.31
C SER A 174 0.66 -4.01 -12.36
N ILE A 175 -0.44 -3.33 -12.02
CA ILE A 175 -0.48 -1.87 -11.90
C ILE A 175 0.43 -1.42 -10.74
N ALA A 176 0.33 -2.07 -9.58
CA ALA A 176 1.17 -1.78 -8.43
C ALA A 176 2.66 -1.96 -8.73
N LEU A 177 3.02 -3.05 -9.42
CA LEU A 177 4.37 -3.33 -9.90
C LEU A 177 4.89 -2.20 -10.79
N ARG A 178 4.10 -1.80 -11.80
CA ARG A 178 4.48 -0.75 -12.74
C ARG A 178 4.72 0.59 -12.03
N HIS A 179 3.82 1.00 -11.16
CA HIS A 179 3.98 2.26 -10.43
C HIS A 179 5.11 2.21 -9.39
N SER A 180 5.35 1.05 -8.77
CA SER A 180 6.49 0.85 -7.88
C SER A 180 7.81 1.09 -8.61
N LEU A 181 7.95 0.55 -9.83
CA LEU A 181 9.17 0.69 -10.64
C LEU A 181 9.29 2.05 -11.33
N LYS A 182 8.20 2.60 -11.87
CA LYS A 182 8.24 3.80 -12.72
C LYS A 182 7.99 5.11 -11.98
N SER A 183 6.93 5.16 -11.16
CA SER A 183 6.53 6.38 -10.46
C SER A 183 7.30 6.56 -9.15
N LEU A 184 7.36 5.50 -8.34
CA LEU A 184 8.02 5.54 -7.03
C LEU A 184 9.51 5.18 -7.10
N GLN A 185 9.92 4.48 -8.17
CA GLN A 185 11.30 3.99 -8.38
C GLN A 185 11.84 3.16 -7.20
N LEU A 186 10.99 2.33 -6.60
CA LEU A 186 11.33 1.48 -5.47
C LEU A 186 12.32 0.39 -5.87
N GLY A 187 13.13 -0.07 -4.91
CA GLY A 187 13.95 -1.27 -5.06
C GLY A 187 13.12 -2.55 -5.25
N SER A 188 13.79 -3.65 -5.60
CA SER A 188 13.12 -4.92 -5.91
C SER A 188 12.32 -5.49 -4.74
N VAL A 189 12.85 -5.41 -3.52
CA VAL A 189 12.19 -5.97 -2.32
C VAL A 189 10.84 -5.28 -2.04
N PRO A 190 10.77 -3.96 -1.81
CA PRO A 190 9.48 -3.29 -1.58
C PRO A 190 8.51 -3.46 -2.77
N THR A 191 9.03 -3.48 -3.99
CA THR A 191 8.23 -3.69 -5.21
C THR A 191 7.55 -5.06 -5.22
N VAL A 192 8.30 -6.13 -4.94
CA VAL A 192 7.77 -7.49 -4.86
C VAL A 192 6.77 -7.61 -3.72
N MET A 193 7.09 -7.06 -2.53
CA MET A 193 6.19 -7.10 -1.39
C MET A 193 4.85 -6.41 -1.67
N TRP A 194 4.86 -5.20 -2.26
CA TRP A 194 3.61 -4.53 -2.65
C TRP A 194 2.80 -5.36 -3.66
N SER A 195 3.47 -5.84 -4.70
CA SER A 195 2.81 -6.62 -5.76
C SER A 195 2.22 -7.92 -5.22
N SER A 196 2.94 -8.64 -4.36
CA SER A 196 2.45 -9.86 -3.70
C SER A 196 1.29 -9.59 -2.76
N MET A 197 1.37 -8.54 -1.93
CA MET A 197 0.28 -8.20 -1.00
C MET A 197 -0.99 -7.78 -1.75
N VAL A 198 -0.84 -7.04 -2.85
CA VAL A 198 -1.96 -6.71 -3.75
C VAL A 198 -2.49 -7.95 -4.45
N PHE A 199 -1.64 -8.87 -4.92
CA PHE A 199 -2.10 -10.09 -5.56
C PHE A 199 -2.90 -11.01 -4.61
N LEU A 200 -2.54 -11.05 -3.32
CA LEU A 200 -3.20 -11.91 -2.36
C LEU A 200 -4.60 -11.42 -1.96
N VAL A 201 -4.80 -10.10 -1.91
CA VAL A 201 -5.99 -9.50 -1.26
C VAL A 201 -6.72 -8.48 -2.15
N GLY A 202 -6.06 -7.98 -3.19
CA GLY A 202 -6.61 -7.02 -4.14
C GLY A 202 -6.79 -5.62 -3.56
N TYR A 203 -7.97 -5.05 -3.84
CA TYR A 203 -8.31 -3.65 -3.61
C TYR A 203 -7.93 -3.05 -2.25
N PRO A 204 -8.10 -3.71 -1.08
CA PRO A 204 -7.69 -3.11 0.19
C PRO A 204 -6.22 -2.75 0.26
N MET A 205 -5.33 -3.60 -0.28
CA MET A 205 -3.90 -3.30 -0.35
C MET A 205 -3.60 -2.34 -1.51
N PHE A 206 -4.30 -2.50 -2.63
CA PHE A 206 -4.14 -1.62 -3.79
C PHE A 206 -4.51 -0.16 -3.47
N SER A 207 -5.60 0.08 -2.75
CA SER A 207 -6.02 1.43 -2.32
C SER A 207 -5.00 2.11 -1.41
N ARG A 208 -4.36 1.35 -0.50
CA ARG A 208 -3.25 1.84 0.34
C ARG A 208 -2.05 2.23 -0.51
N PHE A 209 -1.72 1.42 -1.51
CA PHE A 209 -0.65 1.70 -2.46
C PHE A 209 -0.98 2.93 -3.33
N GLN A 210 -2.20 3.02 -3.85
CA GLN A 210 -2.67 4.15 -4.65
C GLN A 210 -2.53 5.48 -3.91
N LYS A 211 -2.82 5.54 -2.61
CA LYS A 211 -2.60 6.76 -1.81
C LYS A 211 -1.15 7.27 -1.88
N ILE A 212 -0.18 6.36 -1.86
CA ILE A 212 1.24 6.71 -1.97
C ILE A 212 1.54 7.23 -3.38
N VAL A 213 1.00 6.58 -4.40
CA VAL A 213 1.15 6.99 -5.81
C VAL A 213 0.51 8.36 -6.06
N THR A 214 -0.70 8.60 -5.55
CA THR A 214 -1.39 9.89 -5.67
C THR A 214 -0.57 11.01 -5.06
N VAL A 215 0.03 10.80 -3.89
CA VAL A 215 0.95 11.80 -3.30
C VAL A 215 2.15 12.06 -4.22
N GLN A 216 2.71 11.03 -4.85
CA GLN A 216 3.79 11.21 -5.81
C GLN A 216 3.36 12.02 -7.05
N GLU A 217 2.16 11.77 -7.56
CA GLU A 217 1.66 12.39 -8.79
C GLU A 217 1.13 13.80 -8.58
N GLU A 218 0.48 14.09 -7.43
CA GLU A 218 -0.05 15.42 -7.11
C GLU A 218 1.06 16.41 -6.72
N TYR A 219 2.07 15.95 -5.96
CA TYR A 219 3.11 16.83 -5.37
C TYR A 219 4.47 16.70 -6.02
N GLY A 220 4.68 15.67 -6.83
CA GLY A 220 5.93 15.50 -7.56
C GLY A 220 6.00 16.52 -8.68
N THR A 221 7.13 17.23 -8.80
CA THR A 221 7.40 17.92 -10.07
C THR A 221 7.38 16.88 -11.17
N LYS A 222 6.47 17.02 -12.15
CA LYS A 222 6.50 16.23 -13.39
C LYS A 222 7.88 16.45 -13.99
N SER A 223 8.80 15.51 -13.76
CA SER A 223 10.07 15.46 -14.46
C SER A 223 9.72 15.22 -15.92
N LYS A 224 9.52 16.31 -16.66
CA LYS A 224 9.47 16.31 -18.12
C LYS A 224 10.86 16.01 -18.65
#